data_AF-A0A9D2PZE0-F1
#
_entry.id   AF-A0A9D2PZE0-F1
#
_cell.length_a   1.000
_cell.length_b   1.000
_cell.length_c   1.000
_cell.angle_alpha   90.00
_cell.angle_beta   90.00
_cell.angle_gamma   90.00
#
_symmetry.space_group_name_H-M   'P 1'
#
loop_
_entity.id
_entity.type
_entity.pdbx_description
1 polymer ?
#
loop_
_entity_poly.entity_id
_entity_poly.type
_entity_poly.pdbx_seq_one_letter_code
_entity_poly.pdbx_strand_id
1 'polypeptide(L)'
;MLTIAIVCGAGIATSALIAEQVREHIASRGRRVTVVQATVMDLLSSDFHADLVVTTVDLPDALGIPRISGMPLLLGTSPQVTYDDIDRELERIDPEGGR
;
A
#
# COMPACT_ATOMS: atom_id res chain seq x y z
N MET A 1 7.18 11.68 -5.81
CA MET A 1 5.79 11.58 -5.31
C MET A 1 5.62 10.13 -4.90
N LEU A 2 5.28 9.88 -3.63
CA LEU A 2 5.24 8.51 -3.11
C LEU A 2 4.09 7.75 -3.73
N THR A 3 4.32 6.49 -4.07
CA THR A 3 3.31 5.60 -4.65
C THR A 3 3.13 4.36 -3.78
N ILE A 4 1.91 4.17 -3.29
CA ILE A 4 1.49 2.96 -2.59
C ILE A 4 0.73 2.08 -3.58
N ALA A 5 1.21 0.86 -3.80
CA ALA A 5 0.52 -0.14 -4.60
C ALA A 5 -0.28 -1.08 -3.70
N ILE A 6 -1.58 -1.21 -3.97
CA ILE A 6 -2.45 -2.18 -3.29
C ILE A 6 -2.56 -3.42 -4.17
N VAL A 7 -2.18 -4.58 -3.62
CA VAL A 7 -2.25 -5.87 -4.31
C VAL A 7 -3.09 -6.85 -3.51
N CYS A 8 -4.13 -7.41 -4.12
CA CYS A 8 -4.96 -8.43 -3.49
C CYS A 8 -5.11 -9.60 -4.46
N GLY A 9 -4.70 -10.81 -4.06
CA GLY A 9 -4.82 -11.99 -4.91
C GLY A 9 -6.27 -12.41 -5.21
N ALA A 10 -7.25 -11.84 -4.49
CA ALA A 10 -8.67 -12.03 -4.75
C ALA A 10 -9.22 -11.14 -5.89
N GLY A 11 -8.40 -10.28 -6.48
CA GLY A 11 -8.76 -9.41 -7.62
C GLY A 11 -8.99 -7.94 -7.25
N ILE A 12 -9.36 -7.15 -8.27
CA ILE A 12 -9.48 -5.69 -8.19
C ILE A 12 -10.67 -5.24 -7.33
N ALA A 13 -11.78 -6.00 -7.33
CA ALA A 13 -12.99 -5.63 -6.62
C ALA A 13 -12.79 -5.50 -5.10
N THR A 14 -12.04 -6.43 -4.50
CA THR A 14 -11.78 -6.43 -3.04
C THR A 14 -10.68 -5.46 -2.64
N SER A 15 -9.75 -5.16 -3.54
CA SER A 15 -8.68 -4.18 -3.30
C SER A 15 -9.18 -2.74 -3.36
N ALA A 16 -10.33 -2.47 -3.99
CA ALA A 16 -10.93 -1.14 -4.00
C ALA A 16 -11.27 -0.61 -2.60
N LEU A 17 -11.84 -1.46 -1.74
CA LEU A 17 -12.18 -1.08 -0.36
C LEU A 17 -10.92 -0.75 0.46
N ILE A 18 -9.85 -1.52 0.29
CA ILE A 18 -8.57 -1.31 0.97
C ILE A 18 -7.93 -0.01 0.46
N ALA A 19 -7.94 0.21 -0.85
CA ALA A 19 -7.37 1.40 -1.48
C ALA A 19 -8.07 2.68 -1.02
N GLU A 20 -9.41 2.68 -0.94
CA GLU A 20 -10.19 3.82 -0.44
C GLU A 20 -9.82 4.14 1.02
N GLN A 21 -9.82 3.11 1.87
CA GLN A 21 -9.45 3.19 3.27
C GLN A 21 -8.05 3.79 3.50
N VAL A 22 -7.06 3.30 2.75
CA VAL A 22 -5.69 3.84 2.82
C VAL A 22 -5.64 5.27 2.29
N ARG A 23 -6.36 5.59 1.19
CA ARG A 23 -6.43 6.95 0.65
C ARG A 23 -6.99 7.95 1.66
N GLU A 24 -8.11 7.62 2.29
CA GLU A 24 -8.73 8.47 3.31
C GLU A 24 -7.79 8.70 4.48
N HIS A 25 -7.14 7.64 4.97
CA HIS A 25 -6.15 7.74 6.05
C HIS A 25 -5.01 8.69 5.69
N ILE A 26 -4.42 8.54 4.51
CA ILE A 26 -3.30 9.39 4.07
C ILE A 26 -3.76 10.83 3.78
N ALA A 27 -4.93 11.01 3.16
CA ALA A 27 -5.50 12.31 2.89
C ALA A 27 -5.78 13.09 4.20
N SER A 28 -6.23 12.40 5.25
CA SER A 28 -6.46 13.02 6.56
C SER A 28 -5.19 13.59 7.19
N ARG A 29 -4.02 13.05 6.83
CA ARG A 29 -2.71 13.52 7.28
C ARG A 29 -2.08 14.58 6.39
N GLY A 30 -2.74 14.95 5.28
CA GLY A 30 -2.23 15.96 4.34
C GLY A 30 -0.97 15.54 3.57
N ARG A 31 -0.64 14.24 3.53
CA ARG A 31 0.52 13.74 2.77
C ARG A 31 0.14 13.56 1.28
N ARG A 32 1.04 13.97 0.37
CA ARG A 32 0.87 13.76 -1.08
C ARG A 32 1.35 12.37 -1.50
N VAL A 33 0.51 11.37 -1.29
CA VAL A 33 0.78 9.98 -1.71
C VAL A 33 -0.24 9.54 -2.76
N THR A 34 0.26 8.89 -3.81
CA THR A 34 -0.58 8.24 -4.81
C THR A 34 -0.86 6.82 -4.38
N VAL A 35 -2.13 6.48 -4.18
CA VAL A 35 -2.53 5.08 -3.98
C VAL A 35 -3.04 4.53 -5.31
N VAL A 36 -2.40 3.47 -5.78
CA VAL A 36 -2.74 2.75 -7.01
C VAL A 36 -3.11 1.30 -6.70
N GLN A 37 -4.01 0.73 -7.48
CA GLN A 37 -4.32 -0.70 -7.41
C GLN A 37 -3.50 -1.40 -8.49
N ALA A 38 -2.85 -2.48 -8.11
CA ALA A 38 -1.99 -3.23 -8.99
C ALA A 38 -2.21 -4.73 -8.79
N THR A 39 -1.87 -5.51 -9.80
CA THR A 39 -1.81 -6.96 -9.68
C THR A 39 -0.38 -7.41 -9.36
N VAL A 40 -0.25 -8.68 -8.97
CA VAL A 40 1.08 -9.29 -8.82
C VAL A 40 1.88 -9.19 -10.13
N MET A 41 1.21 -9.29 -11.28
CA MET A 41 1.84 -9.18 -12.59
C MET A 41 2.34 -7.76 -12.88
N ASP A 42 1.59 -6.73 -12.46
CA ASP A 42 2.03 -5.33 -12.60
C ASP A 42 3.30 -5.09 -11.79
N LEU A 43 3.38 -5.59 -10.55
CA LEU A 43 4.58 -5.47 -9.73
C LEU A 43 5.81 -6.14 -10.36
N LEU A 44 5.62 -7.21 -11.12
CA LEU A 44 6.70 -7.89 -11.84
C LEU A 44 7.13 -7.15 -13.12
N SER A 45 6.36 -6.15 -13.55
CA SER A 45 6.70 -5.32 -14.71
C SER A 45 7.79 -4.32 -14.34
N SER A 46 8.77 -4.15 -15.23
CA SER A 46 9.84 -3.15 -15.05
C SER A 46 9.34 -1.71 -15.10
N ASP A 47 8.18 -1.49 -15.70
CA ASP A 47 7.57 -0.17 -15.84
C ASP A 47 6.75 0.25 -14.60
N PHE A 48 6.50 -0.69 -13.69
CA PHE A 48 5.73 -0.41 -12.48
C PHE A 48 6.67 -0.06 -11.33
N HIS A 49 6.43 1.09 -10.70
CA HIS A 49 7.20 1.54 -9.55
C HIS A 49 6.28 1.88 -8.39
N ALA A 50 6.61 1.37 -7.21
CA ALA A 50 5.95 1.69 -5.96
C ALA A 50 7.00 1.80 -4.86
N ASP A 51 6.81 2.77 -3.96
CA ASP A 51 7.64 2.95 -2.78
C ASP A 51 7.22 1.99 -1.65
N LEU A 52 5.94 1.60 -1.65
CA LEU A 52 5.34 0.73 -0.63
C LEU A 52 4.26 -0.14 -1.25
N VAL A 53 4.20 -1.41 -0.85
CA VAL A 53 3.16 -2.35 -1.30
C VAL A 53 2.31 -2.80 -0.13
N VAL A 54 0.99 -2.63 -0.23
CA VAL A 54 0.03 -3.24 0.70
C VAL A 54 -0.53 -4.48 0.04
N THR A 55 -0.24 -5.65 0.60
CA THR A 55 -0.64 -6.94 0.03
C THR A 55 -1.41 -7.82 1.00
N THR A 56 -2.39 -8.57 0.50
CA THR A 56 -3.08 -9.64 1.24
C THR A 56 -2.55 -11.03 0.87
N VAL A 57 -1.61 -11.09 -0.06
CA VAL A 57 -1.01 -12.32 -0.57
C VAL A 57 0.50 -12.27 -0.50
N ASP A 58 1.12 -13.44 -0.50
CA ASP A 58 2.57 -13.55 -0.59
C ASP A 58 3.07 -13.04 -1.94
N LEU A 59 4.05 -12.15 -1.85
CA LEU A 59 4.77 -11.60 -2.99
C LEU A 59 6.22 -12.08 -2.95
N PRO A 60 6.88 -12.23 -4.12
CA PRO A 60 8.29 -12.62 -4.15
C PRO A 60 9.18 -11.54 -3.51
N ASP A 61 10.10 -11.94 -2.63
CA ASP A 61 11.08 -11.03 -2.01
C ASP A 61 12.03 -10.35 -3.00
N ALA A 62 12.13 -10.90 -4.21
CA ALA A 62 12.90 -10.34 -5.32
C ALA A 62 12.44 -8.94 -5.75
N LEU A 63 11.24 -8.50 -5.37
CA LEU A 63 10.74 -7.15 -5.66
C LEU A 63 11.56 -6.06 -4.95
N GLY A 64 12.12 -6.33 -3.76
CA GLY A 64 12.91 -5.36 -2.99
C GLY A 64 12.13 -4.15 -2.45
N ILE A 65 10.81 -4.12 -2.61
CA ILE A 65 9.93 -3.04 -2.13
C ILE A 65 9.38 -3.43 -0.74
N PRO A 66 9.32 -2.51 0.24
CA PRO A 66 8.70 -2.79 1.53
C PRO A 66 7.23 -3.19 1.34
N ARG A 67 6.81 -4.21 2.10
CA ARG A 67 5.48 -4.79 2.04
C ARG A 67 4.77 -4.68 3.37
N ILE A 68 3.47 -4.41 3.33
CA ILE A 68 2.61 -4.34 4.50
C ILE A 68 1.43 -5.27 4.29
N SER A 69 1.03 -5.97 5.36
CA SER A 69 -0.14 -6.83 5.32
C SER A 69 -1.43 -6.00 5.29
N GLY A 70 -2.17 -6.10 4.19
CA GLY A 70 -3.54 -5.60 4.05
C GLY A 70 -4.59 -6.54 4.65
N MET A 71 -4.18 -7.68 5.21
CA MET A 71 -5.10 -8.68 5.76
C MET A 71 -6.00 -8.14 6.88
N PRO A 72 -5.52 -7.29 7.82
CA PRO A 72 -6.37 -6.70 8.85
C PRO A 72 -7.46 -5.77 8.29
N LEU A 73 -7.18 -5.05 7.19
CA LEU A 73 -8.15 -4.23 6.47
C LEU A 73 -9.21 -5.09 5.79
N LEU A 74 -8.79 -6.20 5.17
CA LEU A 74 -9.69 -7.14 4.51
C LEU A 74 -10.63 -7.82 5.50
N LEU A 75 -10.09 -8.26 6.64
CA LEU A 75 -10.84 -8.96 7.69
C LEU A 75 -11.70 -8.02 8.54
N GLY A 76 -11.49 -6.70 8.46
CA GLY A 76 -12.21 -5.70 9.24
C GLY A 76 -11.99 -5.78 10.76
N THR A 77 -10.95 -6.47 11.21
CA THR A 77 -10.69 -6.73 12.63
C THR A 77 -9.78 -5.68 13.26
N SER A 78 -8.68 -5.33 12.60
CA SER A 78 -7.68 -4.40 13.16
C SER A 78 -7.07 -3.50 12.07
N PRO A 79 -7.89 -2.69 11.38
CA PRO A 79 -7.43 -1.83 10.28
C PRO A 79 -6.34 -0.84 10.70
N GLN A 80 -6.38 -0.40 11.97
CA GLN A 80 -5.42 0.52 12.57
C GLN A 80 -3.97 0.01 12.52
N VAL A 81 -3.76 -1.30 12.66
CA VAL A 81 -2.40 -1.88 12.62
C VAL A 81 -1.77 -1.67 11.25
N THR A 82 -2.54 -1.93 10.18
CA THR A 82 -2.08 -1.71 8.82
C THR A 82 -1.80 -0.22 8.56
N TYR A 83 -2.64 0.67 9.06
CA TYR A 83 -2.41 2.11 8.92
C TYR A 83 -1.13 2.57 9.64
N ASP A 84 -0.92 2.12 10.88
CA ASP A 84 0.26 2.45 11.66
C ASP A 84 1.54 1.95 10.99
N ASP A 85 1.52 0.72 10.47
CA ASP A 85 2.64 0.18 9.68
C ASP A 85 2.88 1.02 8.41
N ILE A 86 1.82 1.46 7.71
CA ILE A 86 1.93 2.30 6.51
C ILE A 86 2.59 3.63 6.88
N ASP A 87 2.11 4.28 7.94
CA ASP A 87 2.67 5.55 8.39
C ASP A 87 4.13 5.43 8.78
N ARG A 88 4.48 4.37 9.50
CA ARG A 88 5.85 4.11 9.94
C ARG A 88 6.79 3.94 8.73
N GLU A 89 6.39 3.17 7.72
CA GLU A 89 7.22 3.02 6.52
C GLU A 89 7.26 4.30 5.69
N LEU A 90 6.15 5.04 5.58
CA LEU A 90 6.15 6.33 4.89
C LEU A 90 7.06 7.35 5.59
N GLU A 91 7.11 7.38 6.92
CA GLU A 91 8.05 8.20 7.68
C GLU A 91 9.50 7.78 7.48
N ARG A 92 9.74 6.47 7.27
CA ARG A 92 11.07 5.92 7.00
C ARG A 92 11.56 6.26 5.60
N ILE A 93 10.66 6.25 4.62
CA ILE A 93 10.95 6.54 3.21
C ILE A 93 11.01 8.05 2.97
N ASP A 94 10.06 8.80 3.52
CA ASP A 94 9.91 10.25 3.35
C ASP A 94 9.54 10.94 4.68
N PRO A 95 10.55 11.18 5.55
CA PRO A 95 10.34 11.82 6.85
C PRO A 95 9.92 13.30 6.71
N GLU A 96 10.27 13.97 5.61
CA GLU A 96 10.00 15.41 5.41
C GLU A 96 8.67 15.72 4.71
N GLY A 97 7.88 14.71 4.34
CA GLY A 97 6.49 14.90 3.89
C GLY A 97 6.35 15.73 2.61
N GLY A 98 7.26 15.55 1.64
CA GLY A 98 7.22 16.20 0.33
C GLY A 98 7.39 17.72 0.36
N ARG A 99 8.63 18.18 0.16
CA ARG A 99 8.95 19.56 -0.23
C ARG A 99 8.32 19.93 -1.58
#